data_AF-A0A2D7A5Z5-F1
#
_entry.id   AF-A0A2D7A5Z5-F1
#
_cell.length_a   1.000
_cell.length_b   1.000
_cell.length_c   1.000
_cell.angle_alpha   90.00
_cell.angle_beta   90.00
_cell.angle_gamma   90.00
#
_symmetry.space_group_name_H-M   'P 1'
#
loop_
_entity.id
_entity.type
_entity.pdbx_description
1 polymer ?
#
loop_
_entity_poly.entity_id
_entity_poly.type
_entity_poly.pdbx_seq_one_letter_code
_entity_poly.pdbx_strand_id
1 'polypeptide(L)'
;MFENLTDSLGGIFDKLRKRGSLRESDIETALREVRIALLEADVAVDVVKDLVAAVRAKSLVQSILKSVTPSQMVVKVVHDELINVLGNGPSDGSLSDGSSINISANPPSAILMVGLQGSGKTTTTAKLAKRLTERNRKKVLMASLDVYRPAAQQQLATLGDQIQVRCLASVLGEKPIAITKRAMQNARLEGFDVVLLDTAGRLHIDKDLMTEVADIRDIASPDETLLISDAMTGQDAVNVAREFNEKIGISGIILTRVDGDARGGAALSMRSVTGKPIKLMGVGEKMEALDEFNAERIAGSILGMGDVVGLVEKAQQVVNEEDAERMAKKMLKGQFTLDDMVKQLGQIRQMGSLEGLMGMLPGAQNVKQQMTAHNMDDTVITHQEAIIRAMTKAERRNPKILNGSRRRRIALGSGTSVQQVNRMLKQFKQVSSMMKKAGKKGNRGIAGMMPTIMPGLR
;
A
#
# COMPACT_ATOMS: atom_id res chain seq x y z
N MET A 1 -4.11 -8.19 -3.67
CA MET A 1 -5.50 -7.91 -3.23
C MET A 1 -6.54 -8.11 -4.32
N PHE A 2 -6.70 -7.20 -5.30
CA PHE A 2 -7.93 -7.21 -6.11
C PHE A 2 -7.87 -7.93 -7.44
N GLU A 3 -6.76 -8.55 -7.84
CA GLU A 3 -6.59 -9.08 -9.21
C GLU A 3 -7.74 -10.01 -9.66
N ASN A 4 -8.15 -10.97 -8.84
CA ASN A 4 -9.28 -11.85 -9.17
C ASN A 4 -10.61 -11.09 -9.34
N LEU A 5 -10.86 -10.09 -8.49
CA LEU A 5 -12.05 -9.24 -8.57
C LEU A 5 -11.95 -8.30 -9.78
N THR A 6 -10.76 -7.78 -10.07
CA THR A 6 -10.45 -6.92 -11.22
C THR A 6 -10.62 -7.66 -12.54
N ASP A 7 -10.17 -8.91 -12.62
CA ASP A 7 -10.33 -9.73 -13.82
C ASP A 7 -11.80 -10.09 -14.05
N SER A 8 -12.51 -10.47 -12.97
CA SER A 8 -13.94 -10.78 -13.02
C SER A 8 -14.77 -9.56 -13.44
N LEU A 9 -14.58 -8.42 -12.76
CA LEU A 9 -15.27 -7.18 -13.05
C LEU A 9 -14.87 -6.60 -14.42
N GLY A 10 -13.59 -6.66 -14.77
CA GLY A 10 -13.07 -6.25 -16.07
C GLY A 10 -13.74 -7.02 -17.21
N GLY A 11 -13.86 -8.34 -17.08
CA GLY A 11 -14.58 -9.18 -18.05
C GLY A 11 -16.06 -8.80 -18.19
N ILE A 12 -16.74 -8.48 -17.09
CA ILE A 12 -18.15 -8.02 -17.10
C ILE A 12 -18.27 -6.69 -17.83
N PHE A 13 -17.41 -5.72 -17.51
CA PHE A 13 -17.46 -4.39 -18.10
C PHE A 13 -17.03 -4.36 -19.57
N ASP A 14 -16.12 -5.23 -20.00
CA ASP A 14 -15.75 -5.35 -21.40
C ASP A 14 -16.88 -5.91 -22.26
N LYS A 15 -17.68 -6.86 -21.73
CA LYS A 15 -18.91 -7.31 -22.40
C LYS A 15 -19.92 -6.17 -22.55
N LEU A 16 -20.08 -5.33 -21.53
CA LEU A 16 -20.95 -4.15 -21.57
C LEU A 16 -20.45 -3.09 -22.56
N ARG A 17 -19.14 -2.84 -22.63
CA ARG A 17 -18.53 -1.87 -23.55
C ARG A 17 -18.67 -2.28 -25.02
N LYS A 18 -18.65 -3.59 -25.32
CA LYS A 18 -18.84 -4.12 -26.67
C LYS A 18 -20.27 -3.95 -27.19
N ARG A 19 -21.25 -3.65 -26.33
CA ARG A 19 -22.63 -3.38 -26.73
C ARG A 19 -22.83 -1.88 -26.95
N GLY A 20 -23.24 -1.50 -28.16
CA GLY A 20 -23.43 -0.09 -28.55
C GLY A 20 -24.63 0.61 -27.90
N SER A 21 -25.63 -0.14 -27.45
CA SER A 21 -26.79 0.37 -26.70
C SER A 21 -27.13 -0.61 -25.58
N LEU A 22 -27.39 -0.12 -24.37
CA LEU A 22 -27.79 -0.95 -23.24
C LEU A 22 -29.30 -0.95 -23.06
N ARG A 23 -29.88 -2.14 -22.88
CA ARG A 23 -31.24 -2.32 -22.36
C ARG A 23 -31.20 -2.54 -20.86
N GLU A 24 -32.32 -2.35 -20.18
CA GLU A 24 -32.45 -2.64 -18.75
C GLU A 24 -32.05 -4.10 -18.40
N SER A 25 -32.44 -5.06 -19.25
CA SER A 25 -32.04 -6.47 -19.12
C SER A 25 -30.54 -6.70 -19.12
N ASP A 26 -29.78 -5.85 -19.81
CA ASP A 26 -28.32 -5.97 -19.93
C ASP A 26 -27.64 -5.47 -18.64
N ILE A 27 -28.21 -4.43 -18.04
CA ILE A 27 -27.78 -3.91 -16.73
C ILE A 27 -28.07 -4.97 -15.66
N GLU A 28 -29.26 -5.56 -15.63
CA GLU A 28 -29.60 -6.63 -14.69
C GLU A 28 -28.65 -7.84 -14.80
N THR A 29 -28.35 -8.26 -16.03
CA THR A 29 -27.42 -9.37 -16.28
C THR A 29 -26.02 -9.03 -15.75
N ALA A 30 -25.51 -7.83 -16.03
CA ALA A 30 -24.21 -7.41 -15.50
C ALA A 30 -24.20 -7.32 -13.98
N LEU A 31 -25.23 -6.76 -13.35
CA LEU A 31 -25.34 -6.68 -11.90
C LEU A 31 -25.40 -8.05 -11.23
N ARG A 32 -26.00 -9.04 -11.90
CA ARG A 32 -25.97 -10.43 -11.43
C ARG A 32 -24.56 -11.02 -11.48
N GLU A 33 -23.80 -10.77 -12.55
CA GLU A 33 -22.39 -11.20 -12.64
C GLU A 33 -21.52 -10.48 -11.59
N VAL A 34 -21.71 -9.17 -11.39
CA VAL A 34 -21.03 -8.38 -10.34
C VAL A 34 -21.32 -8.94 -8.94
N ARG A 35 -22.58 -9.28 -8.66
CA ARG A 35 -22.98 -9.92 -7.40
C ARG A 35 -22.22 -11.21 -7.14
N ILE A 36 -22.10 -12.07 -8.16
CA ILE A 36 -21.39 -13.35 -8.06
C ILE A 36 -19.90 -13.09 -7.78
N ALA A 37 -19.27 -12.20 -8.54
CA ALA A 37 -17.86 -11.86 -8.37
C ALA A 37 -17.55 -11.32 -6.97
N LEU A 38 -18.42 -10.47 -6.41
CA LEU A 38 -18.27 -9.95 -5.05
C LEU A 38 -18.44 -11.04 -3.98
N LEU A 39 -19.36 -11.99 -4.16
CA LEU A 39 -19.53 -13.10 -3.24
C LEU A 39 -18.37 -14.09 -3.30
N GLU A 40 -17.84 -14.40 -4.50
CA GLU A 40 -16.63 -15.20 -4.68
C GLU A 40 -15.41 -14.53 -4.05
N ALA A 41 -15.43 -13.21 -3.98
CA ALA A 41 -14.44 -12.39 -3.29
C ALA A 41 -14.66 -12.30 -1.76
N ASP A 42 -15.50 -13.17 -1.18
CA ASP A 42 -15.86 -13.21 0.25
C ASP A 42 -16.37 -11.86 0.82
N VAL A 43 -17.00 -11.03 -0.02
CA VAL A 43 -17.75 -9.88 0.47
C VAL A 43 -19.00 -10.37 1.22
N ALA A 44 -19.29 -9.77 2.37
CA ALA A 44 -20.46 -10.11 3.16
C ALA A 44 -21.75 -9.94 2.34
N VAL A 45 -22.63 -10.93 2.44
CA VAL A 45 -23.85 -11.04 1.61
C VAL A 45 -24.71 -9.78 1.71
N ASP A 46 -24.85 -9.21 2.90
CA ASP A 46 -25.66 -8.01 3.11
C ASP A 46 -25.06 -6.79 2.41
N VAL A 47 -23.73 -6.65 2.44
CA VAL A 47 -23.02 -5.57 1.74
C VAL A 47 -23.15 -5.70 0.22
N VAL A 48 -23.09 -6.93 -0.30
CA VAL A 48 -23.30 -7.16 -1.74
C VAL A 48 -24.74 -6.81 -2.15
N LYS A 49 -25.73 -7.19 -1.34
CA LYS A 49 -27.14 -6.85 -1.61
C LYS A 49 -27.35 -5.35 -1.66
N ASP A 50 -26.84 -4.63 -0.66
CA ASP A 50 -26.99 -3.19 -0.54
C ASP A 50 -26.29 -2.46 -1.70
N LEU A 51 -25.05 -2.87 -2.02
CA LEU A 51 -24.29 -2.32 -3.15
C LEU A 51 -25.04 -2.51 -4.47
N VAL A 52 -25.49 -3.74 -4.77
CA VAL A 52 -26.19 -4.05 -6.03
C VAL A 52 -27.52 -3.30 -6.12
N ALA A 53 -28.25 -3.17 -5.01
CA ALA A 53 -29.49 -2.40 -4.96
C ALA A 53 -29.25 -0.90 -5.23
N ALA A 54 -28.22 -0.32 -4.61
CA ALA A 54 -27.84 1.07 -4.81
C ALA A 54 -27.40 1.35 -6.25
N VAL A 55 -26.56 0.47 -6.82
CA VAL A 55 -26.11 0.58 -8.22
C VAL A 55 -27.28 0.44 -9.17
N ARG A 56 -28.21 -0.50 -8.93
CA ARG A 56 -29.42 -0.68 -9.76
C ARG A 56 -30.25 0.60 -9.79
N ALA A 57 -30.56 1.17 -8.63
CA ALA A 57 -31.37 2.38 -8.53
C ALA A 57 -30.71 3.57 -9.25
N LYS A 58 -29.40 3.79 -9.05
CA LYS A 58 -28.65 4.90 -9.67
C LYS A 58 -28.45 4.73 -11.18
N SER A 59 -28.25 3.50 -11.65
CA SER A 59 -28.02 3.22 -13.08
C SER A 59 -29.27 3.45 -13.92
N LEU A 60 -30.47 3.20 -13.38
CA LEU A 60 -31.73 3.46 -14.06
C LEU A 60 -31.99 4.98 -14.20
N VAL A 61 -31.71 5.76 -13.14
CA VAL A 61 -31.96 7.21 -13.10
C VAL A 61 -30.94 8.00 -13.94
N GLN A 62 -29.65 7.62 -13.91
CA GLN A 62 -28.57 8.38 -14.59
C GLN A 62 -28.39 8.06 -16.08
N SER A 63 -29.14 7.10 -16.62
CA SER A 63 -29.10 6.69 -18.05
C SER A 63 -29.52 7.78 -19.06
N ILE A 64 -29.90 8.98 -18.58
CA ILE A 64 -30.47 10.09 -19.36
C ILE A 64 -29.41 11.15 -19.77
N LEU A 65 -28.17 11.07 -19.25
CA LEU A 65 -27.11 12.06 -19.56
C LEU A 65 -26.50 11.82 -20.94
N LYS A 66 -26.64 12.83 -21.83
CA LYS A 66 -26.34 12.74 -23.28
C LYS A 66 -24.86 12.63 -23.69
N SER A 67 -23.90 12.73 -22.78
CA SER A 67 -22.46 12.89 -23.10
C SER A 67 -21.56 11.69 -22.81
N VAL A 68 -22.08 10.63 -22.20
CA VAL A 68 -21.29 9.45 -21.78
C VAL A 68 -21.97 8.18 -22.29
N THR A 69 -21.19 7.21 -22.75
CA THR A 69 -21.77 5.92 -23.18
C THR A 69 -22.44 5.23 -21.99
N PRO A 70 -23.62 4.58 -22.17
CA PRO A 70 -24.33 3.91 -21.08
C PRO A 70 -23.45 2.90 -20.31
N SER A 71 -22.53 2.22 -21.00
CA SER A 71 -21.59 1.27 -20.40
C SER A 71 -20.55 1.94 -19.48
N GLN A 72 -20.08 3.14 -19.83
CA GLN A 72 -19.20 3.93 -18.95
C GLN A 72 -19.96 4.49 -17.74
N MET A 73 -21.25 4.80 -17.88
CA MET A 73 -22.09 5.23 -16.76
C MET A 73 -22.24 4.12 -15.72
N VAL A 74 -22.49 2.88 -16.12
CA VAL A 74 -22.58 1.75 -15.18
C VAL A 74 -21.26 1.55 -14.42
N VAL A 75 -20.12 1.59 -15.12
CA VAL A 75 -18.79 1.50 -14.49
C VAL A 75 -18.60 2.62 -13.47
N LYS A 76 -18.96 3.85 -13.84
CA LYS A 76 -18.88 5.02 -12.94
C LYS A 76 -19.77 4.84 -11.71
N VAL A 77 -21.02 4.40 -11.88
CA VAL A 77 -21.93 4.19 -10.75
C VAL A 77 -21.39 3.12 -9.80
N VAL A 78 -20.82 2.03 -10.33
CA VAL A 78 -20.17 1.00 -9.50
C VAL A 78 -18.95 1.57 -8.79
N HIS A 79 -18.10 2.33 -9.48
CA HIS A 79 -16.94 3.01 -8.88
C HIS A 79 -17.34 3.92 -7.72
N ASP A 80 -18.29 4.83 -7.96
CA ASP A 80 -18.74 5.80 -6.98
C ASP A 80 -19.38 5.09 -5.78
N GLU A 81 -20.09 3.98 -6.00
CA GLU A 81 -20.67 3.20 -4.91
C GLU A 81 -19.62 2.40 -4.12
N LEU A 82 -18.60 1.85 -4.78
CA LEU A 82 -17.46 1.24 -4.10
C LEU A 82 -16.74 2.29 -3.24
N ILE A 83 -16.57 3.52 -3.73
CA ILE A 83 -16.04 4.63 -2.93
C ILE A 83 -16.96 4.94 -1.76
N ASN A 84 -18.27 4.96 -1.92
CA ASN A 84 -19.20 5.22 -0.81
C ASN A 84 -19.12 4.14 0.27
N VAL A 85 -18.99 2.87 -0.12
CA VAL A 85 -18.89 1.75 0.83
C VAL A 85 -17.50 1.72 1.51
N LEU A 86 -16.42 1.98 0.75
CA LEU A 86 -15.05 1.99 1.24
C LEU A 86 -14.64 3.30 1.92
N GLY A 87 -15.34 4.39 1.64
CA GLY A 87 -15.09 5.78 2.02
C GLY A 87 -16.23 6.36 2.87
N ASN A 88 -16.11 7.62 3.31
CA ASN A 88 -17.05 8.26 4.24
C ASN A 88 -18.37 8.68 3.55
N GLY A 89 -19.07 7.75 2.88
CA GLY A 89 -20.26 8.10 2.10
C GLY A 89 -20.01 9.30 1.15
N PRO A 90 -21.05 10.03 0.71
CA PRO A 90 -20.86 11.24 -0.07
C PRO A 90 -20.38 12.37 0.85
N SER A 91 -19.09 12.38 1.15
CA SER A 91 -18.44 13.53 1.79
C SER A 91 -18.14 14.58 0.74
N ASP A 92 -18.93 15.65 0.81
CA ASP A 92 -18.75 16.96 0.18
C ASP A 92 -17.27 17.39 0.10
N GLY A 93 -16.62 17.14 -1.04
CA GLY A 93 -15.38 17.79 -1.51
C GLY A 93 -14.12 17.74 -0.65
N SER A 94 -14.17 17.28 0.60
CA SER A 94 -13.03 17.22 1.52
C SER A 94 -12.53 15.78 1.63
N LEU A 95 -11.46 15.50 0.88
CA LEU A 95 -10.72 14.23 0.87
C LEU A 95 -9.94 13.94 2.19
N SER A 96 -10.16 14.74 3.24
CA SER A 96 -9.49 14.63 4.53
C SER A 96 -10.48 14.81 5.67
N ASP A 97 -10.68 13.77 6.50
CA ASP A 97 -10.75 13.94 7.96
C ASP A 97 -10.88 12.64 8.79
N GLY A 98 -11.05 11.46 8.19
CA GLY A 98 -11.23 10.21 8.95
C GLY A 98 -10.11 9.17 8.85
N SER A 99 -9.23 9.28 7.85
CA SER A 99 -8.24 8.26 7.50
C SER A 99 -6.91 8.41 8.22
N SER A 100 -6.59 9.61 8.74
CA SER A 100 -5.40 9.81 9.57
C SER A 100 -5.58 9.20 10.96
N ILE A 101 -4.47 8.77 11.55
CA ILE A 101 -4.45 8.38 12.96
C ILE A 101 -4.58 9.65 13.79
N ASN A 102 -5.59 9.70 14.65
CA ASN A 102 -5.78 10.81 15.55
C ASN A 102 -4.77 10.68 16.69
N ILE A 103 -4.01 11.74 16.89
CA ILE A 103 -3.05 11.83 17.98
C ILE A 103 -3.44 13.09 18.75
N SER A 104 -3.69 12.93 20.05
CA SER A 104 -4.08 14.06 20.88
C SER A 104 -3.01 15.16 20.87
N ALA A 105 -3.47 16.40 20.97
CA ALA A 105 -2.59 17.53 21.22
C ALA A 105 -1.93 17.46 22.61
N ASN A 106 -2.54 16.72 23.54
CA ASN A 106 -2.07 16.55 24.92
C ASN A 106 -1.35 15.19 25.07
N PRO A 107 0.00 15.16 25.12
CA PRO A 107 0.74 13.91 25.29
C PRO A 107 0.69 13.40 26.76
N PRO A 108 0.86 12.08 26.98
CA PRO A 108 0.97 11.03 25.96
C PRO A 108 -0.38 10.59 25.40
N SER A 109 -0.50 10.53 24.08
CA SER A 109 -1.66 9.99 23.37
C SER A 109 -1.59 8.47 23.32
N ALA A 110 -2.61 7.79 23.84
CA ALA A 110 -2.64 6.33 23.88
C ALA A 110 -3.37 5.75 22.66
N ILE A 111 -2.76 4.76 22.01
CA ILE A 111 -3.34 4.01 20.90
C ILE A 111 -3.40 2.54 21.30
N LEU A 112 -4.62 2.00 21.37
CA LEU A 112 -4.88 0.62 21.75
C LEU A 112 -5.04 -0.25 20.50
N MET A 113 -4.23 -1.30 20.39
CA MET A 113 -4.22 -2.22 19.26
C MET A 113 -5.00 -3.48 19.63
N VAL A 114 -6.13 -3.75 18.97
CA VAL A 114 -7.00 -4.91 19.25
C VAL A 114 -7.23 -5.76 18.01
N GLY A 115 -7.68 -7.01 18.18
CA GLY A 115 -8.01 -7.91 17.07
C GLY A 115 -7.62 -9.36 17.31
N LEU A 116 -7.93 -10.22 16.34
CA LEU A 116 -7.77 -11.67 16.46
C LEU A 116 -6.31 -12.11 16.57
N GLN A 117 -6.13 -13.34 17.04
CA GLN A 117 -4.83 -14.00 16.95
C GLN A 117 -4.40 -14.13 15.49
N GLY A 118 -3.13 -13.84 15.21
CA GLY A 118 -2.60 -13.94 13.84
C GLY A 118 -2.99 -12.81 12.88
N SER A 119 -3.75 -11.81 13.32
CA SER A 119 -4.10 -10.65 12.47
C SER A 119 -2.94 -9.68 12.21
N GLY A 120 -1.78 -9.90 12.86
CA GLY A 120 -0.58 -9.08 12.68
C GLY A 120 -0.47 -7.87 13.61
N LYS A 121 -1.13 -7.88 14.78
CA LYS A 121 -1.10 -6.79 15.79
C LYS A 121 0.32 -6.34 16.13
N THR A 122 1.15 -7.22 16.70
CA THR A 122 2.52 -6.89 17.14
C THR A 122 3.38 -6.31 16.02
N THR A 123 3.31 -6.89 14.82
CA THR A 123 4.05 -6.37 13.65
C THR A 123 3.51 -5.00 13.21
N THR A 124 2.19 -4.83 13.21
CA THR A 124 1.54 -3.55 12.85
C THR A 124 1.86 -2.46 13.87
N THR A 125 1.93 -2.80 15.16
CA THR A 125 2.38 -1.90 16.24
C THR A 125 3.78 -1.36 15.95
N ALA A 126 4.73 -2.23 15.58
CA ALA A 126 6.09 -1.82 15.24
C ALA A 126 6.14 -0.95 13.97
N LYS A 127 5.42 -1.33 12.91
CA LYS A 127 5.33 -0.53 11.68
C LYS A 127 4.74 0.86 11.94
N LEU A 128 3.68 0.92 12.76
CA LEU A 128 3.05 2.17 13.13
C LEU A 128 4.00 3.04 13.96
N ALA A 129 4.69 2.47 14.94
CA ALA A 129 5.70 3.17 15.72
C ALA A 129 6.80 3.78 14.85
N LYS A 130 7.33 3.00 13.90
CA LYS A 130 8.33 3.48 12.93
C LYS A 130 7.78 4.65 12.13
N ARG A 131 6.58 4.50 11.56
CA ARG A 131 5.92 5.54 10.78
C ARG A 131 5.71 6.84 11.57
N LEU A 132 5.21 6.75 12.80
CA LEU A 132 4.99 7.91 13.67
C LEU A 132 6.31 8.59 14.07
N THR A 133 7.37 7.82 14.26
CA THR A 133 8.69 8.34 14.60
C THR A 133 9.33 9.04 13.40
N GLU A 134 9.35 8.40 12.22
CA GLU A 134 10.04 8.90 11.03
C GLU A 134 9.25 10.00 10.31
N ARG A 135 7.94 9.81 10.09
CA ARG A 135 7.12 10.75 9.31
C ARG A 135 6.51 11.85 10.17
N ASN A 136 5.99 11.50 11.35
CA ASN A 136 5.30 12.44 12.23
C ASN A 136 6.21 13.05 13.32
N ARG A 137 7.48 12.62 13.38
CA ARG A 137 8.49 13.10 14.35
C ARG A 137 8.02 13.00 15.80
N LYS A 138 7.27 11.93 16.12
CA LYS A 138 6.77 11.67 17.48
C LYS A 138 7.73 10.78 18.25
N LYS A 139 7.88 11.04 19.56
CA LYS A 139 8.56 10.15 20.48
C LYS A 139 7.59 9.05 20.94
N VAL A 140 7.79 7.83 20.46
CA VAL A 140 6.86 6.70 20.66
C VAL A 140 7.39 5.74 21.72
N LEU A 141 6.49 5.29 22.61
CA LEU A 141 6.70 4.16 23.52
C LEU A 141 5.80 3.00 23.09
N MET A 142 6.35 1.80 22.95
CA MET A 142 5.57 0.58 22.72
C MET A 142 5.49 -0.27 23.98
N ALA A 143 4.34 -0.86 24.27
CA ALA A 143 4.16 -1.81 25.37
C ALA A 143 3.36 -3.03 24.91
N SER A 144 3.89 -4.23 25.19
CA SER A 144 3.19 -5.48 24.94
C SER A 144 2.39 -5.89 26.17
N LEU A 145 1.08 -5.96 26.00
CA LEU A 145 0.12 -6.43 26.99
C LEU A 145 -0.21 -7.92 26.78
N ASP A 146 0.36 -8.57 25.76
CA ASP A 146 0.23 -10.01 25.53
C ASP A 146 1.17 -10.79 26.47
N VAL A 147 0.65 -11.10 27.65
CA VAL A 147 1.34 -11.93 28.67
C VAL A 147 1.05 -13.41 28.51
N TYR A 148 0.14 -13.78 27.60
CA TYR A 148 -0.35 -15.14 27.45
C TYR A 148 0.43 -15.91 26.38
N ARG A 149 0.82 -15.21 25.31
CA ARG A 149 1.58 -15.82 24.21
C ARG A 149 3.07 -15.88 24.56
N PRO A 150 3.72 -17.05 24.42
CA PRO A 150 5.16 -17.18 24.64
C PRO A 150 5.96 -16.19 23.79
N ALA A 151 6.91 -15.52 24.44
CA ALA A 151 7.83 -14.55 23.84
C ALA A 151 7.17 -13.36 23.12
N ALA A 152 5.87 -13.07 23.30
CA ALA A 152 5.23 -11.92 22.64
C ALA A 152 5.85 -10.57 23.05
N GLN A 153 6.15 -10.40 24.35
CA GLN A 153 6.84 -9.21 24.85
C GLN A 153 8.25 -9.08 24.29
N GLN A 154 8.99 -10.20 24.19
CA GLN A 154 10.33 -10.24 23.60
C GLN A 154 10.30 -9.99 22.08
N GLN A 155 9.26 -10.46 21.39
CA GLN A 155 9.03 -10.19 19.98
C GLN A 155 8.88 -8.68 19.76
N LEU A 156 8.01 -8.01 20.52
CA LEU A 156 7.83 -6.56 20.40
C LEU A 156 9.11 -5.80 20.77
N ALA A 157 9.85 -6.22 21.80
CA ALA A 157 11.15 -5.63 22.16
C ALA A 157 12.16 -5.73 21.01
N THR A 158 12.29 -6.91 20.41
CA THR A 158 13.20 -7.14 19.27
C THR A 158 12.82 -6.27 18.07
N LEU A 159 11.53 -6.13 17.78
CA LEU A 159 11.04 -5.24 16.74
C LEU A 159 11.35 -3.77 17.06
N GLY A 160 11.19 -3.35 18.30
CA GLY A 160 11.55 -2.02 18.79
C GLY A 160 13.03 -1.71 18.59
N ASP A 161 13.92 -2.64 18.94
CA ASP A 161 15.36 -2.49 18.74
C ASP A 161 15.71 -2.35 17.24
N GLN A 162 15.07 -3.13 16.36
CA GLN A 162 15.27 -3.05 14.92
C GLN A 162 14.90 -1.69 14.32
N ILE A 163 13.83 -1.06 14.84
CA ILE A 163 13.36 0.25 14.36
C ILE A 163 13.83 1.41 15.25
N GLN A 164 14.66 1.13 16.25
CA GLN A 164 15.16 2.10 17.23
C GLN A 164 14.06 2.85 18.00
N VAL A 165 12.94 2.18 18.28
CA VAL A 165 11.84 2.72 19.10
C VAL A 165 11.81 2.02 20.45
N ARG A 166 11.61 2.80 21.52
CA ARG A 166 11.62 2.28 22.90
C ARG A 166 10.44 1.35 23.15
N CYS A 167 10.75 0.16 23.66
CA CYS A 167 9.78 -0.75 24.26
C CYS A 167 9.84 -0.69 25.79
N LEU A 168 8.68 -0.75 26.43
CA LEU A 168 8.57 -0.90 27.87
C LEU A 168 9.19 -2.23 28.30
N ALA A 169 10.09 -2.20 29.29
CA ALA A 169 10.71 -3.40 29.81
C ALA A 169 9.66 -4.36 30.41
N SER A 170 9.78 -5.66 30.11
CA SER A 170 8.92 -6.69 30.67
C SER A 170 9.28 -7.00 32.12
N VAL A 171 8.27 -7.27 32.93
CA VAL A 171 8.41 -7.77 34.30
C VAL A 171 7.68 -9.10 34.38
N LEU A 172 8.38 -10.15 34.82
CA LEU A 172 7.83 -11.50 34.85
C LEU A 172 6.62 -11.57 35.79
N GLY A 173 5.51 -12.14 35.29
CA GLY A 173 4.27 -12.32 36.07
C GLY A 173 3.41 -11.06 36.24
N GLU A 174 3.80 -9.93 35.64
CA GLU A 174 2.99 -8.71 35.66
C GLU A 174 1.73 -8.89 34.78
N LYS A 175 0.57 -8.46 35.30
CA LYS A 175 -0.72 -8.56 34.58
C LYS A 175 -0.89 -7.42 33.56
N PRO A 176 -1.68 -7.61 32.48
CA PRO A 176 -1.89 -6.60 31.43
C PRO A 176 -2.31 -5.23 31.97
N ILE A 177 -3.24 -5.19 32.92
CA ILE A 177 -3.69 -3.96 33.59
C ILE A 177 -2.54 -3.20 34.28
N ALA A 178 -1.63 -3.92 34.95
CA ALA A 178 -0.49 -3.30 35.63
C ALA A 178 0.53 -2.76 34.61
N ILE A 179 0.78 -3.52 33.53
CA ILE A 179 1.63 -3.09 32.42
C ILE A 179 1.07 -1.81 31.79
N THR A 180 -0.24 -1.72 31.54
CA THR A 180 -0.89 -0.51 30.99
C THR A 180 -0.65 0.71 31.89
N LYS A 181 -0.89 0.59 33.20
CA LYS A 181 -0.66 1.70 34.15
C LYS A 181 0.80 2.16 34.12
N ARG A 182 1.74 1.19 34.12
CA ARG A 182 3.17 1.45 34.07
C ARG A 182 3.61 2.08 32.76
N ALA A 183 3.07 1.62 31.62
CA ALA A 183 3.31 2.21 30.31
C ALA A 183 2.90 3.69 30.28
N MET A 184 1.68 3.99 30.74
CA MET A 184 1.16 5.36 30.77
C MET A 184 1.94 6.25 31.74
N GLN A 185 2.32 5.72 32.90
CA GLN A 185 3.15 6.46 33.86
C GLN A 185 4.55 6.74 33.31
N ASN A 186 5.22 5.75 32.74
CA ASN A 186 6.54 5.90 32.15
C ASN A 186 6.51 6.90 30.98
N ALA A 187 5.47 6.83 30.14
CA ALA A 187 5.26 7.77 29.05
C ALA A 187 5.16 9.23 29.53
N ARG A 188 4.42 9.47 30.62
CA ARG A 188 4.30 10.81 31.23
C ARG A 188 5.62 11.30 31.82
N LEU A 189 6.33 10.44 32.55
CA LEU A 189 7.58 10.82 33.23
C LEU A 189 8.73 11.07 32.25
N GLU A 190 8.84 10.28 31.20
CA GLU A 190 9.91 10.36 30.20
C GLU A 190 9.56 11.24 28.99
N GLY A 191 8.37 11.87 29.01
CA GLY A 191 7.92 12.81 27.98
C GLY A 191 7.75 12.18 26.61
N PHE A 192 7.09 11.02 26.52
CA PHE A 192 6.68 10.41 25.25
C PHE A 192 5.43 11.08 24.70
N ASP A 193 5.34 11.20 23.37
CA ASP A 193 4.19 11.77 22.69
C ASP A 193 3.06 10.75 22.50
N VAL A 194 3.43 9.51 22.20
CA VAL A 194 2.49 8.44 21.84
C VAL A 194 2.84 7.14 22.54
N VAL A 195 1.84 6.43 23.05
CA VAL A 195 1.96 5.10 23.64
C VAL A 195 1.16 4.11 22.80
N LEU A 196 1.83 3.12 22.23
CA LEU A 196 1.17 2.01 21.53
C LEU A 196 1.03 0.81 22.45
N LEU A 197 -0.20 0.37 22.68
CA LEU A 197 -0.55 -0.75 23.54
C LEU A 197 -0.92 -1.97 22.69
N ASP A 198 -0.04 -2.97 22.61
CA ASP A 198 -0.24 -4.21 21.84
C ASP A 198 -0.93 -5.28 22.70
N THR A 199 -2.23 -5.52 22.47
CA THR A 199 -3.01 -6.50 23.24
C THR A 199 -2.83 -7.93 22.74
N ALA A 200 -3.18 -8.91 23.59
CA ALA A 200 -3.24 -10.31 23.20
C ALA A 200 -4.30 -10.56 22.11
N GLY A 201 -4.08 -11.55 21.26
CA GLY A 201 -5.10 -12.05 20.33
C GLY A 201 -5.70 -13.38 20.79
N ARG A 202 -6.95 -13.65 20.41
CA ARG A 202 -7.56 -14.99 20.51
C ARG A 202 -8.37 -15.34 19.26
N LEU A 203 -8.62 -16.64 19.08
CA LEU A 203 -9.39 -17.24 17.97
C LEU A 203 -10.91 -17.05 18.14
N HIS A 204 -11.38 -17.05 19.38
CA HIS A 204 -12.78 -16.81 19.71
C HIS A 204 -12.87 -15.68 20.73
N ILE A 205 -13.97 -14.94 20.67
CA ILE A 205 -14.21 -13.80 21.55
C ILE A 205 -14.60 -14.34 22.92
N ASP A 206 -13.58 -14.55 23.73
CA ASP A 206 -13.69 -14.97 25.12
C ASP A 206 -14.19 -13.78 25.96
N LYS A 207 -15.23 -14.01 26.76
CA LYS A 207 -15.86 -12.95 27.58
C LYS A 207 -14.86 -12.37 28.57
N ASP A 208 -13.98 -13.20 29.12
CA ASP A 208 -12.99 -12.77 30.10
C ASP A 208 -11.95 -11.85 29.45
N LEU A 209 -11.54 -12.16 28.21
CA LEU A 209 -10.60 -11.33 27.47
C LEU A 209 -11.22 -9.99 27.04
N MET A 210 -12.48 -9.99 26.58
CA MET A 210 -13.14 -8.73 26.24
C MET A 210 -13.31 -7.83 27.46
N THR A 211 -13.53 -8.42 28.64
CA THR A 211 -13.56 -7.69 29.90
C THR A 211 -12.18 -7.11 30.22
N GLU A 212 -11.11 -7.91 30.10
CA GLU A 212 -9.74 -7.43 30.31
C GLU A 212 -9.36 -6.29 29.33
N VAL A 213 -9.73 -6.41 28.05
CA VAL A 213 -9.49 -5.35 27.05
C VAL A 213 -10.31 -4.09 27.35
N ALA A 214 -11.54 -4.23 27.84
CA ALA A 214 -12.35 -3.11 28.29
C ALA A 214 -11.71 -2.41 29.50
N ASP A 215 -11.22 -3.17 30.48
CA ASP A 215 -10.50 -2.62 31.64
C ASP A 215 -9.22 -1.88 31.21
N ILE A 216 -8.47 -2.45 30.25
CA ILE A 216 -7.29 -1.79 29.66
C ILE A 216 -7.68 -0.49 28.97
N ARG A 217 -8.75 -0.48 28.17
CA ARG A 217 -9.27 0.72 27.50
C ARG A 217 -9.63 1.78 28.52
N ASP A 218 -10.37 1.44 29.57
CA ASP A 218 -10.85 2.42 30.55
C ASP A 218 -9.69 3.06 31.32
N ILE A 219 -8.66 2.26 31.64
CA ILE A 219 -7.44 2.75 32.30
C ILE A 219 -6.59 3.62 31.38
N ALA A 220 -6.41 3.20 30.13
CA ALA A 220 -5.59 3.93 29.16
C ALA A 220 -6.28 5.18 28.61
N SER A 221 -7.63 5.18 28.59
CA SER A 221 -8.47 6.18 27.92
C SER A 221 -7.91 6.55 26.53
N PRO A 222 -7.77 5.57 25.61
CA PRO A 222 -7.05 5.77 24.36
C PRO A 222 -7.78 6.76 23.44
N ASP A 223 -7.01 7.61 22.76
CA ASP A 223 -7.52 8.49 21.71
C ASP A 223 -7.91 7.68 20.46
N GLU A 224 -7.26 6.53 20.27
CA GLU A 224 -7.52 5.60 19.18
C GLU A 224 -7.56 4.15 19.68
N THR A 225 -8.62 3.44 19.33
CA THR A 225 -8.69 1.98 19.44
C THR A 225 -8.73 1.40 18.03
N LEU A 226 -7.62 0.83 17.58
CA LEU A 226 -7.43 0.35 16.23
C LEU A 226 -7.63 -1.17 16.15
N LEU A 227 -8.63 -1.58 15.39
CA LEU A 227 -8.86 -2.99 15.07
C LEU A 227 -7.91 -3.43 13.96
N ILE A 228 -7.04 -4.37 14.27
CA ILE A 228 -6.11 -4.98 13.31
C ILE A 228 -6.74 -6.25 12.78
N SER A 229 -7.09 -6.23 11.50
CA SER A 229 -7.75 -7.34 10.82
C SER A 229 -6.95 -7.77 9.60
N ASP A 230 -6.91 -9.07 9.37
CA ASP A 230 -6.30 -9.66 8.19
C ASP A 230 -7.24 -9.57 6.99
N ALA A 231 -6.75 -9.05 5.87
CA ALA A 231 -7.52 -8.92 4.64
C ALA A 231 -7.98 -10.27 4.05
N MET A 232 -7.33 -11.38 4.42
CA MET A 232 -7.75 -12.72 4.02
C MET A 232 -8.90 -13.28 4.86
N THR A 233 -9.17 -12.68 6.03
CA THR A 233 -10.26 -13.15 6.89
C THR A 233 -11.58 -12.64 6.32
N GLY A 234 -12.39 -13.55 5.76
CA GLY A 234 -13.66 -13.26 5.11
C GLY A 234 -14.78 -12.86 6.07
N GLN A 235 -15.90 -13.57 6.04
CA GLN A 235 -17.09 -13.19 6.83
C GLN A 235 -16.87 -13.21 8.36
N ASP A 236 -15.96 -14.03 8.86
CA ASP A 236 -15.67 -14.08 10.30
C ASP A 236 -15.07 -12.76 10.83
N ALA A 237 -14.32 -12.03 9.98
CA ALA A 237 -13.79 -10.72 10.36
C ALA A 237 -14.91 -9.71 10.65
N VAL A 238 -16.06 -9.86 10.01
CA VAL A 238 -17.22 -8.97 10.15
C VAL A 238 -17.86 -9.11 11.53
N ASN A 239 -18.10 -10.35 11.95
CA ASN A 239 -18.67 -10.64 13.27
C ASN A 239 -17.75 -10.15 14.38
N VAL A 240 -16.45 -10.38 14.20
CA VAL A 240 -15.42 -9.93 15.14
C VAL A 240 -15.36 -8.42 15.21
N ALA A 241 -15.36 -7.75 14.05
CA ALA A 241 -15.32 -6.29 14.00
C ALA A 241 -16.54 -5.66 14.68
N ARG A 242 -17.73 -6.27 14.51
CA ARG A 242 -18.96 -5.85 15.20
C ARG A 242 -18.80 -5.97 16.72
N GLU A 243 -18.35 -7.10 17.22
CA GLU A 243 -18.27 -7.34 18.66
C GLU A 243 -17.19 -6.48 19.34
N PHE A 244 -16.02 -6.26 18.70
CA PHE A 244 -15.03 -5.31 19.19
C PHE A 244 -15.58 -3.87 19.19
N ASN A 245 -16.33 -3.49 18.15
CA ASN A 245 -16.94 -2.17 18.09
C ASN A 245 -18.00 -1.96 19.18
N GLU A 246 -18.85 -2.95 19.43
CA GLU A 246 -19.92 -2.87 20.44
C GLU A 246 -19.38 -2.88 21.88
N LYS A 247 -18.39 -3.73 22.18
CA LYS A 247 -17.89 -3.90 23.56
C LYS A 247 -16.77 -2.94 23.92
N ILE A 248 -15.82 -2.74 23.00
CA ILE A 248 -14.62 -1.92 23.26
C ILE A 248 -14.78 -0.52 22.68
N GLY A 249 -15.49 -0.36 21.55
CA GLY A 249 -15.59 0.92 20.86
C GLY A 249 -14.31 1.19 20.07
N ILE A 250 -14.28 0.71 18.82
CA ILE A 250 -13.14 0.94 17.93
C ILE A 250 -13.30 2.29 17.21
N SER A 251 -12.20 2.97 16.96
CA SER A 251 -12.15 4.26 16.27
C SER A 251 -11.71 4.12 14.81
N GLY A 252 -10.98 3.06 14.48
CA GLY A 252 -10.52 2.79 13.12
C GLY A 252 -10.04 1.36 12.92
N ILE A 253 -9.79 1.01 11.66
CA ILE A 253 -9.36 -0.32 11.23
C ILE A 253 -8.03 -0.21 10.50
N ILE A 254 -7.12 -1.16 10.76
CA ILE A 254 -5.94 -1.40 9.94
C ILE A 254 -6.06 -2.78 9.31
N LEU A 255 -5.95 -2.82 7.98
CA LEU A 255 -5.94 -4.08 7.22
C LEU A 255 -4.52 -4.57 7.05
N THR A 256 -4.25 -5.84 7.33
CA THR A 256 -2.93 -6.47 7.12
C THR A 256 -2.97 -7.46 5.97
N ARG A 257 -1.78 -7.86 5.48
CA ARG A 257 -1.60 -8.85 4.40
C ARG A 257 -2.38 -8.53 3.13
N VAL A 258 -2.43 -7.24 2.79
CA VAL A 258 -3.09 -6.73 1.57
C VAL A 258 -2.35 -7.18 0.30
N ASP A 259 -1.05 -7.45 0.42
CA ASP A 259 -0.18 -7.97 -0.63
C ASP A 259 -0.45 -9.44 -1.00
N GLY A 260 -1.13 -10.21 -0.15
CA GLY A 260 -1.51 -11.58 -0.47
C GLY A 260 -2.63 -11.69 -1.52
N ASP A 261 -2.95 -12.92 -1.89
CA ASP A 261 -4.17 -13.29 -2.65
C ASP A 261 -5.43 -13.18 -1.74
N ALA A 262 -5.50 -12.07 -1.02
CA ALA A 262 -6.64 -11.70 -0.20
C ALA A 262 -7.74 -11.20 -1.11
N ARG A 263 -8.89 -11.87 -1.09
CA ARG A 263 -10.06 -11.61 -1.95
C ARG A 263 -10.66 -10.20 -1.85
N GLY A 264 -10.13 -9.33 -1.00
CA GLY A 264 -10.46 -7.90 -0.98
C GLY A 264 -11.83 -7.55 -0.36
N GLY A 265 -12.75 -8.52 -0.28
CA GLY A 265 -14.10 -8.30 0.25
C GLY A 265 -14.18 -8.04 1.74
N ALA A 266 -13.15 -8.43 2.50
CA ALA A 266 -13.05 -8.17 3.93
C ALA A 266 -13.09 -6.66 4.24
N ALA A 267 -12.43 -5.83 3.42
CA ALA A 267 -12.38 -4.38 3.59
C ALA A 267 -13.76 -3.72 3.44
N LEU A 268 -14.49 -4.08 2.37
CA LEU A 268 -15.85 -3.63 2.11
C LEU A 268 -16.79 -4.02 3.26
N SER A 269 -16.63 -5.24 3.74
CA SER A 269 -17.52 -5.84 4.74
C SER A 269 -17.32 -5.25 6.14
N MET A 270 -16.08 -5.09 6.57
CA MET A 270 -15.76 -4.54 7.90
C MET A 270 -16.27 -3.12 8.08
N ARG A 271 -16.09 -2.28 7.05
CA ARG A 271 -16.49 -0.88 7.12
C ARG A 271 -18.01 -0.73 7.13
N SER A 272 -18.71 -1.44 6.24
CA SER A 272 -20.17 -1.38 6.19
C SER A 272 -20.83 -1.81 7.51
N VAL A 273 -20.24 -2.80 8.20
CA VAL A 273 -20.80 -3.29 9.47
C VAL A 273 -20.39 -2.47 10.69
N THR A 274 -19.15 -1.98 10.76
CA THR A 274 -18.69 -1.20 11.92
C THR A 274 -19.01 0.29 11.81
N GLY A 275 -19.17 0.81 10.59
CA GLY A 275 -19.23 2.24 10.31
C GLY A 275 -17.92 2.99 10.57
N LYS A 276 -16.82 2.28 10.85
CA LYS A 276 -15.54 2.87 11.24
C LYS A 276 -14.59 2.97 10.05
N PRO A 277 -13.78 4.04 9.95
CA PRO A 277 -12.87 4.23 8.83
C PRO A 277 -11.73 3.20 8.85
N ILE A 278 -11.36 2.71 7.68
CA ILE A 278 -10.07 2.04 7.50
C ILE A 278 -9.02 3.14 7.36
N LYS A 279 -8.00 3.12 8.23
CA LYS A 279 -6.98 4.17 8.32
C LYS A 279 -5.71 3.81 7.56
N LEU A 280 -5.21 2.58 7.74
CA LEU A 280 -3.96 2.11 7.17
C LEU A 280 -4.08 0.71 6.57
N MET A 281 -3.14 0.38 5.69
CA MET A 281 -3.00 -0.93 5.05
C MET A 281 -1.56 -1.45 5.13
N GLY A 282 -1.38 -2.64 5.68
CA GLY A 282 -0.13 -3.38 5.64
C GLY A 282 0.03 -4.09 4.29
N VAL A 283 0.95 -3.59 3.47
CA VAL A 283 1.17 -3.99 2.06
C VAL A 283 2.42 -4.87 1.87
N GLY A 284 2.82 -5.60 2.91
CA GLY A 284 4.04 -6.41 2.88
C GLY A 284 4.54 -6.76 4.27
N GLU A 285 5.60 -7.56 4.37
CA GLU A 285 6.16 -7.97 5.66
C GLU A 285 7.16 -6.97 6.25
N LYS A 286 7.80 -6.16 5.41
CA LYS A 286 8.83 -5.19 5.81
C LYS A 286 8.29 -4.10 6.75
N MET A 287 9.17 -3.52 7.57
CA MET A 287 8.78 -2.48 8.54
C MET A 287 8.24 -1.20 7.91
N GLU A 288 8.61 -0.93 6.66
CA GLU A 288 8.15 0.23 5.89
C GLU A 288 6.82 -0.04 5.16
N ALA A 289 6.36 -1.29 5.12
CA ALA A 289 5.19 -1.71 4.35
C ALA A 289 3.88 -1.43 5.12
N LEU A 290 3.58 -0.14 5.33
CA LEU A 290 2.36 0.39 5.93
C LEU A 290 1.92 1.67 5.22
N ASP A 291 0.96 1.53 4.31
CA ASP A 291 0.43 2.61 3.46
C ASP A 291 -0.87 3.19 4.03
N GLU A 292 -1.22 4.40 3.60
CA GLU A 292 -2.51 5.02 3.93
C GLU A 292 -3.65 4.38 3.15
N PHE A 293 -4.79 4.21 3.80
CA PHE A 293 -5.99 3.77 3.12
C PHE A 293 -6.63 4.93 2.35
N ASN A 294 -6.85 4.73 1.04
CA ASN A 294 -7.57 5.67 0.18
C ASN A 294 -8.63 4.89 -0.62
N ALA A 295 -9.90 5.20 -0.35
CA ALA A 295 -11.05 4.50 -0.93
C ALA A 295 -11.11 4.63 -2.46
N GLU A 296 -10.79 5.81 -3.01
CA GLU A 296 -10.81 6.07 -4.45
C GLU A 296 -9.74 5.25 -5.18
N ARG A 297 -8.52 5.23 -4.65
CA ARG A 297 -7.42 4.41 -5.16
C ARG A 297 -7.76 2.91 -5.11
N ILE A 298 -8.37 2.45 -4.03
CA ILE A 298 -8.78 1.06 -3.89
C ILE A 298 -9.91 0.71 -4.87
N ALA A 299 -10.94 1.56 -4.98
CA ALA A 299 -12.04 1.36 -5.94
C ALA A 299 -11.55 1.37 -7.39
N GLY A 300 -10.66 2.29 -7.74
CA GLY A 300 -10.01 2.34 -9.06
C GLY A 300 -9.19 1.09 -9.34
N SER A 301 -8.46 0.58 -8.34
CA SER A 301 -7.70 -0.67 -8.45
C SER A 301 -8.62 -1.87 -8.67
N ILE A 302 -9.73 -1.97 -7.91
CA ILE A 302 -10.75 -3.01 -8.07
C ILE A 302 -11.29 -3.03 -9.50
N LEU A 303 -11.53 -1.87 -10.10
CA LEU A 303 -12.07 -1.75 -11.46
C LEU A 303 -11.01 -1.80 -12.58
N GLY A 304 -9.73 -2.00 -12.24
CA GLY A 304 -8.65 -2.04 -13.21
C GLY A 304 -8.33 -0.68 -13.85
N MET A 305 -8.73 0.42 -13.22
CA MET A 305 -8.53 1.79 -13.71
C MET A 305 -7.13 2.34 -13.41
N GLY A 306 -6.26 1.57 -12.74
CA GLY A 306 -4.89 1.95 -12.40
C GLY A 306 -4.81 2.98 -11.27
N ASP A 307 -3.68 3.03 -10.58
CA ASP A 307 -3.42 3.98 -9.49
C ASP A 307 -2.37 5.01 -9.92
N VAL A 308 -2.80 5.97 -10.74
CA VAL A 308 -1.93 7.04 -11.22
C VAL A 308 -1.55 7.99 -10.08
N VAL A 309 -2.44 8.18 -9.10
CA VAL A 309 -2.26 9.14 -8.00
C VAL A 309 -1.25 8.61 -6.96
N GLY A 310 -1.38 7.37 -6.52
CA GLY A 310 -0.44 6.77 -5.56
C GLY A 310 0.96 6.58 -6.12
N LEU A 311 1.09 6.41 -7.44
CA LEU A 311 2.40 6.35 -8.11
C LEU A 311 3.10 7.71 -8.10
N VAL A 312 2.35 8.82 -8.19
CA VAL A 312 2.86 10.19 -8.04
C VAL A 312 3.23 10.47 -6.57
N GLU A 313 2.42 10.04 -5.60
CA GLU A 313 2.72 10.18 -4.17
C GLU A 313 3.99 9.42 -3.75
N LYS A 314 4.13 8.15 -4.17
CA LYS A 314 5.34 7.34 -3.91
C LYS A 314 6.56 7.95 -4.60
N ALA A 315 6.40 8.49 -5.81
CA ALA A 315 7.46 9.23 -6.49
C ALA A 315 7.86 10.50 -5.72
N GLN A 316 6.91 11.25 -5.15
CA GLN A 316 7.19 12.42 -4.31
C GLN A 316 7.92 12.05 -3.00
N GLN A 317 7.57 10.92 -2.37
CA GLN A 317 8.22 10.47 -1.12
C GLN A 317 9.68 10.03 -1.31
N VAL A 318 10.02 9.47 -2.47
CA VAL A 318 11.38 8.96 -2.76
C VAL A 318 12.27 10.05 -3.38
N VAL A 319 11.69 11.13 -3.90
CA VAL A 319 12.41 12.22 -4.55
C VAL A 319 12.53 13.41 -3.61
N ASN A 320 13.68 13.54 -2.93
CA ASN A 320 14.04 14.77 -2.23
C ASN A 320 14.06 15.95 -3.23
N GLU A 321 13.37 17.06 -2.93
CA GLU A 321 13.34 18.26 -3.79
C GLU A 321 14.76 18.75 -4.15
N GLU A 322 15.70 18.68 -3.21
CA GLU A 322 17.10 19.05 -3.46
C GLU A 322 17.80 18.13 -4.48
N ASP A 323 17.48 16.84 -4.48
CA ASP A 323 18.04 15.87 -5.42
C ASP A 323 17.41 16.02 -6.80
N ALA A 324 16.11 16.33 -6.86
CA ALA A 324 15.40 16.66 -8.10
C ALA A 324 16.01 17.91 -8.77
N GLU A 325 16.24 18.98 -8.01
CA GLU A 325 16.87 20.20 -8.52
C GLU A 325 18.30 19.97 -9.02
N ARG A 326 19.10 19.23 -8.26
CA ARG A 326 20.48 18.90 -8.63
C ARG A 326 20.52 18.06 -9.90
N MET A 327 19.57 17.14 -10.05
CA MET A 327 19.39 16.33 -11.24
C MET A 327 18.94 17.18 -12.43
N ALA A 328 17.96 18.06 -12.26
CA ALA A 328 17.50 18.98 -13.29
C ALA A 328 18.64 19.89 -13.78
N LYS A 329 19.44 20.45 -12.87
CA LYS A 329 20.64 21.26 -13.19
C LYS A 329 21.70 20.46 -13.99
N LYS A 330 21.90 19.18 -13.68
CA LYS A 330 22.80 18.28 -14.44
C LYS A 330 22.23 17.85 -15.79
N MET A 331 20.93 17.62 -15.87
CA MET A 331 20.21 17.28 -17.10
C MET A 331 20.25 18.41 -18.11
N LEU A 332 20.02 19.66 -17.65
CA LEU A 332 20.14 20.87 -18.46
C LEU A 332 21.57 21.05 -19.00
N LYS A 333 22.59 20.64 -18.23
CA LYS A 333 23.99 20.65 -18.64
C LYS A 333 24.39 19.45 -19.52
N GLY A 334 23.49 18.50 -19.76
CA GLY A 334 23.74 17.31 -20.60
C GLY A 334 24.76 16.32 -20.01
N GLN A 335 25.00 16.36 -18.71
CA GLN A 335 26.01 15.55 -18.01
C GLN A 335 25.35 14.38 -17.27
N PHE A 336 24.80 13.42 -18.02
CA PHE A 336 24.26 12.18 -17.46
C PHE A 336 25.37 11.11 -17.39
N THR A 337 25.73 10.67 -16.18
CA THR A 337 26.82 9.71 -15.93
C THR A 337 26.30 8.36 -15.42
N LEU A 338 27.15 7.32 -15.38
CA LEU A 338 26.77 6.03 -14.81
C LEU A 338 26.53 6.10 -13.29
N ASP A 339 27.14 7.05 -12.58
CA ASP A 339 26.84 7.30 -11.17
C ASP A 339 25.40 7.81 -10.99
N ASP A 340 24.91 8.64 -11.91
CA ASP A 340 23.53 9.12 -11.88
C ASP A 340 22.54 7.98 -12.22
N MET A 341 22.91 7.10 -13.17
CA MET A 341 22.11 5.91 -13.51
C MET A 341 21.99 4.93 -12.34
N VAL A 342 23.05 4.68 -11.56
CA VAL A 342 22.97 3.81 -10.37
C VAL A 342 22.06 4.39 -9.32
N LYS A 343 22.10 5.70 -9.09
CA LYS A 343 21.20 6.36 -8.15
C LYS A 343 19.73 6.16 -8.56
N GLN A 344 19.42 6.31 -9.84
CA GLN A 344 18.06 6.07 -10.36
C GLN A 344 17.63 4.60 -10.24
N LEU A 345 18.51 3.65 -10.55
CA LEU A 345 18.22 2.22 -10.33
C LEU A 345 17.98 1.91 -8.85
N GLY A 346 18.72 2.55 -7.94
CA GLY A 346 18.51 2.45 -6.50
C GLY A 346 17.17 3.02 -6.05
N GLN A 347 16.74 4.15 -6.60
CA GLN A 347 15.42 4.75 -6.32
C GLN A 347 14.28 3.85 -6.82
N ILE A 348 14.39 3.29 -8.02
CA ILE A 348 13.40 2.34 -8.55
C ILE A 348 13.29 1.12 -7.64
N ARG A 349 14.42 0.59 -7.17
CA ARG A 349 14.46 -0.53 -6.22
C ARG A 349 13.84 -0.18 -4.86
N GLN A 350 13.98 1.06 -4.39
CA GLN A 350 13.33 1.54 -3.15
C GLN A 350 11.82 1.69 -3.31
N MET A 351 11.33 2.01 -4.51
CA MET A 351 9.91 2.16 -4.80
C MET A 351 9.13 0.82 -4.86
N GLY A 352 9.83 -0.33 -4.94
CA GLY A 352 9.23 -1.66 -4.95
C GLY A 352 9.70 -2.53 -6.13
N SER A 353 9.04 -3.68 -6.35
CA SER A 353 9.31 -4.52 -7.52
C SER A 353 8.80 -3.84 -8.80
N LEU A 354 9.47 -4.07 -9.93
CA LEU A 354 9.04 -3.54 -11.24
C LEU A 354 7.62 -4.00 -11.60
N GLU A 355 7.27 -5.20 -11.17
CA GLU A 355 5.95 -5.79 -11.35
C GLU A 355 4.85 -4.99 -10.64
N GLY A 356 5.10 -4.56 -9.40
CA GLY A 356 4.18 -3.72 -8.64
C GLY A 356 3.96 -2.36 -9.29
N LEU A 357 5.03 -1.73 -9.80
CA LEU A 357 4.95 -0.42 -10.48
C LEU A 357 4.24 -0.50 -11.84
N MET A 358 4.43 -1.58 -12.60
CA MET A 358 3.71 -1.78 -13.87
C MET A 358 2.24 -2.12 -13.67
N GLY A 359 1.89 -2.86 -12.61
CA GLY A 359 0.49 -3.17 -12.26
C GLY A 359 -0.34 -1.93 -11.96
N MET A 360 0.29 -0.80 -11.62
CA MET A 360 -0.36 0.47 -11.31
C MET A 360 -0.60 1.36 -12.55
N LEU A 361 0.00 1.05 -13.70
CA LEU A 361 -0.16 1.84 -14.93
C LEU A 361 -1.45 1.45 -15.69
N PRO A 362 -2.36 2.39 -15.98
CA PRO A 362 -3.59 2.10 -16.71
C PRO A 362 -3.30 1.58 -18.12
N GLY A 363 -3.95 0.49 -18.52
CA GLY A 363 -3.78 -0.14 -19.83
C GLY A 363 -2.54 -1.01 -20.00
N ALA A 364 -1.73 -1.19 -18.95
CA ALA A 364 -0.51 -2.01 -18.99
C ALA A 364 -0.74 -3.52 -18.80
N GLN A 365 -1.98 -3.99 -18.57
CA GLN A 365 -2.30 -5.41 -18.35
C GLN A 365 -1.86 -6.31 -19.54
N ASN A 366 -2.06 -5.85 -20.77
CA ASN A 366 -1.62 -6.58 -21.97
C ASN A 366 -0.08 -6.60 -22.12
N VAL A 367 0.61 -5.59 -21.57
CA VAL A 367 2.08 -5.51 -21.54
C VAL A 367 2.65 -6.37 -20.41
N LYS A 368 1.97 -6.44 -19.26
CA LYS A 368 2.30 -7.31 -18.12
C LYS A 368 2.38 -8.77 -18.56
N GLN A 369 1.37 -9.27 -19.29
CA GLN A 369 1.35 -10.65 -19.81
C GLN A 369 2.49 -10.96 -20.79
N GLN A 370 2.89 -10.00 -21.64
CA GLN A 370 4.02 -10.20 -22.56
C GLN A 370 5.38 -10.13 -21.83
N MET A 371 5.48 -9.37 -20.75
CA MET A 371 6.70 -9.21 -19.95
C MET A 371 6.94 -10.37 -18.99
N THR A 372 5.88 -10.90 -18.36
CA THR A 372 5.94 -12.13 -17.54
C THR A 372 6.33 -13.33 -18.38
N ALA A 373 5.89 -13.40 -19.64
CA ALA A 373 6.33 -14.43 -20.60
C ALA A 373 7.82 -14.34 -20.96
N HIS A 374 8.49 -13.21 -20.70
CA HIS A 374 9.90 -12.97 -21.01
C HIS A 374 10.84 -12.95 -19.78
N ASN A 375 10.37 -13.34 -18.58
CA ASN A 375 11.17 -13.40 -17.34
C ASN A 375 12.02 -12.13 -17.11
N MET A 376 11.41 -10.94 -17.22
CA MET A 376 12.05 -9.71 -16.79
C MET A 376 11.97 -9.60 -15.26
N ASP A 377 12.92 -10.26 -14.62
CA ASP A 377 13.01 -10.48 -13.19
C ASP A 377 13.69 -9.28 -12.48
N ASP A 378 13.34 -9.00 -11.22
CA ASP A 378 13.94 -7.92 -10.39
C ASP A 378 15.48 -8.06 -10.28
N THR A 379 15.99 -9.25 -10.56
CA THR A 379 17.41 -9.58 -10.70
C THR A 379 18.12 -8.78 -11.78
N VAL A 380 17.43 -8.32 -12.84
CA VAL A 380 18.02 -7.50 -13.91
C VAL A 380 18.50 -6.15 -13.39
N ILE A 381 17.71 -5.47 -12.54
CA ILE A 381 18.10 -4.20 -11.91
C ILE A 381 19.31 -4.43 -11.00
N THR A 382 19.27 -5.51 -10.21
CA THR A 382 20.36 -5.87 -9.29
C THR A 382 21.67 -6.16 -10.04
N HIS A 383 21.61 -6.88 -11.17
CA HIS A 383 22.77 -7.15 -12.01
C HIS A 383 23.32 -5.86 -12.66
N GLN A 384 22.45 -4.95 -13.11
CA GLN A 384 22.90 -3.66 -13.65
C GLN A 384 23.60 -2.81 -12.59
N GLU A 385 23.06 -2.79 -11.36
CA GLU A 385 23.67 -2.10 -10.23
C GLU A 385 25.05 -2.69 -9.91
N ALA A 386 25.16 -4.03 -9.85
CA ALA A 386 26.42 -4.73 -9.60
C ALA A 386 27.47 -4.42 -10.68
N ILE A 387 27.09 -4.42 -11.96
CA ILE A 387 27.99 -4.08 -13.09
C ILE A 387 28.55 -2.67 -12.92
N ILE A 388 27.72 -1.68 -12.58
CA ILE A 388 28.18 -0.30 -12.46
C ILE A 388 29.02 -0.12 -11.19
N ARG A 389 28.66 -0.77 -10.08
CA ARG A 389 29.46 -0.75 -8.83
C ARG A 389 30.85 -1.38 -9.01
N ALA A 390 31.01 -2.36 -9.91
CA ALA A 390 32.30 -2.96 -10.29
C ALA A 390 33.19 -2.04 -11.16
N MET A 391 32.73 -0.84 -11.50
CA MET A 391 33.51 0.17 -12.23
C MET A 391 34.20 1.17 -11.29
N THR A 392 35.39 1.59 -11.71
CA THR A 392 36.10 2.71 -11.06
C THR A 392 35.36 4.04 -11.28
N LYS A 393 35.62 5.04 -10.44
CA LYS A 393 35.03 6.39 -10.58
C LYS A 393 35.32 7.01 -11.95
N ALA A 394 36.51 6.77 -12.51
CA ALA A 394 36.89 7.26 -13.83
C ALA A 394 36.04 6.62 -14.96
N GLU A 395 35.81 5.31 -14.88
CA GLU A 395 34.99 4.58 -15.84
C GLU A 395 33.50 4.97 -15.76
N ARG A 396 33.00 5.27 -14.56
CA ARG A 396 31.60 5.73 -14.37
C ARG A 396 31.35 7.13 -14.91
N ARG A 397 32.31 8.03 -14.74
CA ARG A 397 32.26 9.39 -15.29
C ARG A 397 32.44 9.41 -16.81
N ASN A 398 33.30 8.54 -17.34
CA ASN A 398 33.55 8.47 -18.77
C ASN A 398 33.52 7.02 -19.30
N PRO A 399 32.33 6.50 -19.66
CA PRO A 399 32.18 5.14 -20.16
C PRO A 399 32.91 4.86 -21.49
N LYS A 400 33.38 5.89 -22.20
CA LYS A 400 34.13 5.73 -23.46
C LYS A 400 35.49 5.06 -23.27
N ILE A 401 36.06 5.07 -22.06
CA ILE A 401 37.36 4.45 -21.77
C ILE A 401 37.27 2.93 -21.60
N LEU A 402 36.06 2.36 -21.62
CA LEU A 402 35.80 0.94 -21.42
C LEU A 402 36.17 0.10 -22.65
N ASN A 403 37.42 -0.37 -22.66
CA ASN A 403 37.93 -1.37 -23.60
C ASN A 403 37.55 -2.81 -23.19
N GLY A 404 37.86 -3.79 -24.05
CA GLY A 404 37.51 -5.21 -23.81
C GLY A 404 38.13 -5.81 -22.54
N SER A 405 39.32 -5.36 -22.14
CA SER A 405 39.97 -5.80 -20.89
C SER A 405 39.21 -5.30 -19.66
N ARG A 406 38.84 -4.00 -19.64
CA ARG A 406 38.04 -3.41 -18.55
C ARG A 406 36.66 -4.06 -18.45
N ARG A 407 36.01 -4.38 -19.57
CA ARG A 407 34.72 -5.08 -19.57
C ARG A 407 34.81 -6.49 -19.01
N ARG A 408 35.89 -7.24 -19.30
CA ARG A 408 36.16 -8.55 -18.68
C ARG A 408 36.35 -8.45 -17.17
N ARG A 409 37.12 -7.45 -16.71
CA ARG A 409 37.30 -7.19 -15.26
C ARG A 409 35.97 -6.88 -14.57
N ILE A 410 35.14 -6.03 -15.17
CA ILE A 410 33.82 -5.65 -14.64
C ILE A 410 32.88 -6.85 -14.59
N ALA A 411 32.85 -7.67 -15.64
CA ALA A 411 32.06 -8.89 -15.71
C ALA A 411 32.42 -9.83 -14.55
N LEU A 412 33.71 -10.13 -14.37
CA LEU A 412 34.20 -10.95 -13.25
C LEU A 412 33.86 -10.34 -11.88
N GLY A 413 34.09 -9.03 -11.70
CA GLY A 413 33.84 -8.35 -10.42
C GLY A 413 32.36 -8.17 -10.06
N SER A 414 31.45 -8.35 -11.02
CA SER A 414 29.99 -8.26 -10.80
C SER A 414 29.30 -9.62 -10.85
N GLY A 415 30.03 -10.72 -11.10
CA GLY A 415 29.45 -12.05 -11.30
C GLY A 415 28.59 -12.14 -12.58
N THR A 416 28.84 -11.27 -13.57
CA THR A 416 28.07 -11.22 -14.83
C THR A 416 28.93 -11.57 -16.04
N SER A 417 28.29 -11.70 -17.19
CA SER A 417 28.93 -11.93 -18.48
C SER A 417 29.32 -10.62 -19.19
N VAL A 418 30.34 -10.68 -20.06
CA VAL A 418 30.74 -9.53 -20.90
C VAL A 418 29.59 -9.05 -21.79
N GLN A 419 28.73 -9.98 -22.22
CA GLN A 419 27.52 -9.71 -23.00
C GLN A 419 26.53 -8.84 -22.20
N GLN A 420 26.31 -9.15 -20.92
CA GLN A 420 25.45 -8.34 -20.04
C GLN A 420 26.04 -6.93 -19.82
N VAL A 421 27.36 -6.83 -19.62
CA VAL A 421 28.05 -5.53 -19.53
C VAL A 421 27.85 -4.71 -20.81
N ASN A 422 27.97 -5.33 -21.98
CA ASN A 422 27.74 -4.67 -23.28
C ASN A 422 26.29 -4.21 -23.46
N ARG A 423 25.32 -5.05 -23.05
CA ARG A 423 23.90 -4.73 -23.12
C ARG A 423 23.55 -3.53 -22.24
N MET A 424 24.07 -3.50 -21.01
CA MET A 424 23.88 -2.37 -20.09
C MET A 424 24.51 -1.08 -20.66
N LEU A 425 25.72 -1.13 -21.19
CA LEU A 425 26.36 0.04 -21.82
C LEU A 425 25.58 0.56 -23.04
N LYS A 426 24.94 -0.33 -23.80
CA LYS A 426 24.04 0.05 -24.91
C LYS A 426 22.80 0.77 -24.39
N GLN A 427 22.18 0.26 -23.32
CA GLN A 427 21.05 0.90 -22.64
C GLN A 427 21.42 2.28 -22.09
N PHE A 428 22.56 2.39 -21.40
CA PHE A 428 23.07 3.69 -20.92
C PHE A 428 23.26 4.69 -22.07
N LYS A 429 23.81 4.26 -23.22
CA LYS A 429 23.98 5.11 -24.39
C LYS A 429 22.64 5.60 -24.95
N GLN A 430 21.62 4.74 -24.97
CA GLN A 430 20.27 5.11 -25.40
C GLN A 430 19.67 6.16 -24.47
N VAL A 431 19.68 5.91 -23.15
CA VAL A 431 19.16 6.85 -22.14
C VAL A 431 19.93 8.17 -22.18
N SER A 432 21.26 8.14 -22.20
CA SER A 432 22.10 9.34 -22.31
C SER A 432 21.80 10.15 -23.58
N SER A 433 21.55 9.48 -24.71
CA SER A 433 21.18 10.16 -25.96
C SER A 433 19.80 10.82 -25.91
N MET A 434 18.85 10.18 -25.23
CA MET A 434 17.49 10.70 -25.03
C MET A 434 17.51 11.88 -24.07
N MET A 435 18.24 11.79 -22.96
CA MET A 435 18.44 12.87 -21.99
C MET A 435 19.11 14.09 -22.63
N LYS A 436 20.11 13.87 -23.49
CA LYS A 436 20.77 14.94 -24.26
C LYS A 436 19.81 15.61 -25.26
N LYS A 437 18.84 14.87 -25.82
CA LYS A 437 17.80 15.42 -26.70
C LYS A 437 16.74 16.20 -25.91
N ALA A 438 16.36 15.72 -24.72
CA ALA A 438 15.42 16.39 -23.82
C ALA A 438 15.99 17.72 -23.29
N GLY A 439 17.25 17.74 -22.85
CA GLY A 439 17.92 18.96 -22.40
C GLY A 439 18.10 20.03 -23.48
N LYS A 440 18.12 19.64 -24.77
CA LYS A 440 18.20 20.57 -25.91
C LYS A 440 16.87 21.16 -26.36
N LYS A 441 15.73 20.55 -26.02
CA LYS A 441 14.39 20.97 -26.51
C LYS A 441 13.55 21.75 -25.50
N GLY A 442 14.05 21.98 -24.29
CA GLY A 442 13.29 22.67 -23.24
C GLY A 442 12.00 21.93 -22.82
N ASN A 443 11.30 22.50 -21.83
CA ASN A 443 10.22 21.88 -21.05
C ASN A 443 8.97 21.39 -21.82
N ARG A 444 8.95 21.41 -23.16
CA ARG A 444 7.81 20.99 -23.99
C ARG A 444 7.91 19.55 -24.52
N GLY A 445 9.00 18.83 -24.27
CA GLY A 445 9.20 17.45 -24.76
C GLY A 445 8.90 16.32 -23.78
N ILE A 446 8.67 16.62 -22.50
CA ILE A 446 8.60 15.60 -21.43
C ILE A 446 7.21 14.92 -21.40
N ALA A 447 6.14 15.63 -21.75
CA ALA A 447 4.77 15.12 -21.68
C ALA A 447 4.40 14.11 -22.80
N GLY A 448 5.23 13.95 -23.83
CA GLY A 448 4.91 13.10 -25.00
C GLY A 448 5.72 11.81 -25.15
N MET A 449 6.62 11.47 -24.20
CA MET A 449 7.61 10.39 -24.39
C MET A 449 7.59 9.27 -23.34
N MET A 450 6.58 9.23 -22.47
CA MET A 450 6.32 8.08 -21.57
C MET A 450 6.07 6.72 -22.28
N PRO A 451 5.53 6.63 -23.52
CA PRO A 451 5.24 5.32 -24.11
C PRO A 451 6.45 4.54 -24.64
N THR A 452 7.68 5.08 -24.61
CA THR A 452 8.84 4.47 -25.33
C THR A 452 9.95 3.94 -24.43
N ILE A 453 9.69 3.75 -23.13
CA ILE A 453 10.71 3.27 -22.17
C ILE A 453 11.01 1.76 -22.29
N MET A 454 10.30 1.00 -23.14
CA MET A 454 10.67 -0.39 -23.44
C MET A 454 10.71 -0.72 -24.94
N PRO A 455 11.88 -0.67 -25.60
CA PRO A 455 12.09 -1.33 -26.88
C PRO A 455 12.78 -2.68 -26.66
N GLY A 456 11.98 -3.74 -26.72
CA GLY A 456 12.41 -5.14 -26.73
C GLY A 456 11.47 -6.09 -27.50
N LEU A 457 10.43 -5.57 -28.17
CA LEU A 457 9.53 -6.34 -29.03
C LEU A 457 9.83 -6.02 -30.50
N ARG A 458 10.81 -6.73 -31.04
CA ARG A 458 10.76 -7.29 -32.38
C ARG A 458 11.43 -8.65 -32.36
#